data_AF-A0A8S3XCB3-F1
#
_entry.id   AF-A0A8S3XCB3-F1
#
_cell.length_a   1.000
_cell.length_b   1.000
_cell.length_c   1.000
_cell.angle_alpha   90.00
_cell.angle_beta   90.00
_cell.angle_gamma   90.00
#
_symmetry.space_group_name_H-M   'P 1'
#
loop_
_entity.id
_entity.type
_entity.pdbx_description
1 polymer ?
#
loop_
_entity_poly.entity_id
_entity_poly.type
_entity_poly.pdbx_seq_one_letter_code
_entity_poly.pdbx_strand_id
1 'polypeptide(L)'
;MVSGTGPVTNQADTVAFWLCLWSEPVNHNEGPWTEVVVSQCANITPMDPVIVAKAVRTAPNWKSPGLDGLHHYWLKGFVVCHAVLARQFQEALNQKSLPSLFITGITHLVPKGQGATDPSKYRLSRVYRPYT
;
A
#
# COMPACT_ATOMS: atom_id res chain seq x y z
N MET A 1 0.12 -37.24 18.19
CA MET A 1 -0.30 -35.86 18.44
C MET A 1 0.88 -35.13 19.08
N VAL A 2 1.58 -34.28 18.34
CA VAL A 2 2.69 -33.47 18.88
C VAL A 2 2.18 -32.04 18.94
N SER A 3 1.75 -31.65 20.13
CA SER A 3 1.39 -30.27 20.46
C SER A 3 2.65 -29.42 20.42
N GLY A 4 2.84 -28.63 19.37
CA GLY A 4 3.95 -27.69 19.25
C GLY A 4 3.72 -26.46 20.15
N THR A 5 4.10 -26.54 21.41
CA THR A 5 4.14 -25.41 22.34
C THR A 5 5.45 -24.64 22.18
N GLY A 6 5.56 -23.84 21.12
CA GLY A 6 6.57 -22.79 21.01
C GLY A 6 5.97 -21.46 21.50
N PRO A 7 6.74 -20.56 22.15
CA PRO A 7 6.23 -19.28 22.60
C PRO A 7 5.82 -18.43 21.39
N VAL A 8 4.52 -18.18 21.25
CA VAL A 8 3.97 -17.27 20.24
C VAL A 8 4.54 -15.88 20.53
N THR A 9 5.24 -15.28 19.56
CA THR A 9 5.74 -13.91 19.71
C THR A 9 4.59 -12.95 19.96
N ASN A 10 4.73 -12.07 20.96
CA ASN A 10 3.71 -11.07 21.23
C ASN A 10 3.63 -10.07 20.06
N GLN A 11 2.42 -9.73 19.63
CA GLN A 11 2.16 -8.74 18.58
C GLN A 11 2.85 -7.40 18.89
N ALA A 12 2.88 -7.02 20.17
CA ALA A 12 3.52 -5.78 20.62
C ALA A 12 5.02 -5.75 20.31
N ASP A 13 5.75 -6.83 20.58
CA ASP A 13 7.20 -6.92 20.36
C ASP A 13 7.54 -6.87 18.87
N THR A 14 6.68 -7.45 18.03
CA THR A 14 6.83 -7.40 16.58
C THR A 14 6.60 -5.99 16.05
N VAL A 15 5.56 -5.32 16.53
CA VAL A 15 5.28 -3.92 16.16
C VAL A 15 6.42 -3.00 16.59
N ALA A 16 6.92 -3.13 17.82
CA ALA A 16 8.04 -2.33 18.33
C ALA A 16 9.32 -2.52 17.49
N PHE A 17 9.63 -3.76 17.10
CA PHE A 17 10.77 -4.05 16.22
C PHE A 17 10.65 -3.34 14.86
N TRP A 18 9.49 -3.45 14.20
CA TRP A 18 9.29 -2.84 12.87
C TRP A 18 9.19 -1.32 12.93
N LEU A 19 8.61 -0.74 13.99
CA LEU A 19 8.58 0.71 14.19
C LEU A 19 10.00 1.28 14.36
N CYS A 20 10.86 0.60 15.13
CA CYS A 20 12.25 1.01 15.31
C CYS A 20 13.04 1.06 13.98
N LEU A 21 12.75 0.15 13.04
CA LEU A 21 13.40 0.12 11.73
C LEU A 21 12.94 1.24 10.80
N TRP A 22 11.72 1.73 10.95
CA TRP A 22 11.13 2.73 10.05
C TRP A 22 11.51 4.18 10.38
N SER A 23 12.48 4.34 11.28
CA SER A 23 13.17 5.58 11.62
C SER A 23 12.28 6.65 12.23
N GLU A 24 12.86 7.39 13.17
CA GLU A 24 12.32 8.66 13.61
C GLU A 24 12.23 9.64 12.44
N PRO A 25 11.24 10.54 12.41
CA PRO A 25 11.14 11.56 11.37
C PRO A 25 12.41 12.41 11.33
N VAL A 26 13.18 12.28 10.24
CA VAL A 26 14.39 13.07 10.01
C VAL A 26 14.01 14.29 9.19
N ASN A 27 14.43 15.48 9.65
CA ASN A 27 14.34 16.69 8.83
C ASN A 27 15.41 16.62 7.73
N HIS A 28 14.97 16.41 6.49
CA HIS A 28 15.83 16.46 5.34
C HIS A 28 16.07 17.92 4.94
N ASN A 29 17.33 18.33 4.83
CA ASN A 29 17.67 19.61 4.20
C ASN A 29 17.48 19.46 2.69
N GLU A 30 16.70 20.36 2.08
CA GLU A 30 16.60 20.42 0.63
C GLU A 30 17.98 20.77 0.06
N GLY A 31 18.59 19.83 -0.66
CA GLY A 31 19.90 20.00 -1.27
C GLY A 31 19.79 20.48 -2.72
N PRO A 32 20.88 20.99 -3.34
CA PRO A 32 20.88 21.50 -4.71
C PRO A 32 20.36 20.52 -5.78
N TRP A 33 20.33 19.23 -5.45
CA TRP A 33 19.79 18.18 -6.32
C TRP A 33 18.29 18.34 -6.59
N THR A 34 17.51 18.99 -5.72
CA THR A 34 16.08 19.22 -5.96
C THR A 34 15.87 20.16 -7.14
N GLU A 35 16.68 21.22 -7.26
CA GLU A 35 16.66 22.14 -8.39
C GLU A 35 17.03 21.42 -9.70
N VAL A 36 18.03 20.52 -9.64
CA VAL A 36 18.41 19.68 -10.77
C VAL A 36 17.24 18.80 -11.21
N VAL A 37 16.56 18.13 -10.29
CA VAL A 37 15.39 17.29 -10.60
C VAL A 37 14.24 18.12 -11.16
N VAL A 38 13.94 19.29 -10.58
CA VAL A 38 12.90 20.19 -11.09
C VAL A 38 13.21 20.63 -12.52
N SER A 39 14.47 21.00 -12.81
CA SER A 39 14.90 21.38 -14.15
C SER A 39 14.77 20.24 -15.16
N GLN A 40 15.10 19.01 -14.76
CA GLN A 40 14.93 17.81 -15.58
C GLN A 40 13.46 17.49 -15.83
N CYS A 41 12.60 17.76 -14.84
CA CYS A 41 11.16 17.55 -14.95
C CYS A 41 10.44 18.64 -15.74
N ALA A 42 11.03 19.82 -15.94
CA ALA A 42 10.40 20.95 -16.64
C ALA A 42 10.01 20.62 -18.09
N ASN A 43 10.74 19.70 -18.73
CA ASN A 43 10.50 19.28 -20.12
C ASN A 43 9.70 17.97 -20.24
N ILE A 44 9.18 17.42 -19.13
CA ILE A 44 8.38 16.20 -19.16
C ILE A 44 7.00 16.53 -19.72
N THR A 45 6.62 15.84 -20.80
CA THR A 45 5.28 15.96 -21.37
C THR A 45 4.23 15.55 -20.33
N PRO A 46 3.14 16.33 -20.17
CA PRO A 46 2.04 15.96 -19.31
C PRO A 46 1.53 14.56 -19.64
N MET A 47 1.18 13.81 -18.61
CA MET A 47 0.68 12.45 -18.77
C MET A 47 -0.66 12.46 -19.52
N ASP A 48 -0.81 11.55 -20.49
CA ASP A 48 -2.07 11.37 -21.19
C ASP A 48 -3.22 11.02 -20.21
N PRO A 49 -4.47 11.39 -20.53
CA PRO A 49 -5.63 11.06 -19.71
C PRO A 49 -5.70 9.55 -19.43
N VAL A 50 -5.70 9.19 -18.14
CA VAL A 50 -5.79 7.79 -17.73
C VAL A 50 -7.20 7.27 -17.93
N ILE A 51 -7.31 6.21 -18.73
CA ILE A 51 -8.55 5.45 -18.86
C ILE A 51 -8.61 4.46 -17.69
N VAL A 52 -9.37 4.79 -16.65
CA VAL A 52 -9.55 3.95 -15.44
C VAL A 52 -9.95 2.52 -15.81
N ALA A 53 -10.81 2.33 -16.82
CA ALA A 53 -11.19 1.00 -17.28
C ALA A 53 -10.00 0.13 -17.73
N LYS A 54 -8.99 0.73 -18.38
CA LYS A 54 -7.77 0.02 -18.81
C LYS A 54 -6.89 -0.35 -17.62
N ALA A 55 -6.77 0.55 -16.64
CA ALA A 55 -6.00 0.32 -15.42
C ALA A 55 -6.64 -0.76 -14.53
N VAL A 56 -7.95 -0.72 -14.34
CA VAL A 56 -8.66 -1.66 -13.48
C VAL A 56 -8.67 -3.08 -14.09
N ARG A 57 -8.65 -3.20 -15.42
CA ARG A 57 -8.64 -4.49 -16.12
C ARG A 57 -7.41 -5.35 -15.79
N THR A 58 -6.24 -4.74 -15.63
CA THR A 58 -4.99 -5.47 -15.33
C THR A 58 -4.87 -5.89 -13.87
N ALA A 59 -5.69 -5.33 -12.98
CA ALA A 59 -5.65 -5.64 -11.56
C ALA A 59 -6.17 -7.07 -11.27
N PRO A 60 -5.54 -7.85 -10.37
CA PRO A 60 -6.06 -9.18 -9.99
C PRO A 60 -7.38 -9.09 -9.23
N ASN A 61 -8.38 -9.89 -9.63
CA ASN A 61 -9.76 -9.82 -9.12
C ASN A 61 -9.86 -9.89 -7.59
N TRP A 62 -9.20 -10.87 -6.99
CA TRP A 62 -9.32 -11.21 -5.57
C TRP A 62 -8.12 -10.75 -4.75
N LYS A 63 -7.51 -9.62 -5.13
CA LYS A 63 -6.50 -8.99 -4.27
C LYS A 63 -7.20 -8.45 -3.02
N SER A 64 -6.49 -8.41 -1.88
CA SER A 64 -7.03 -7.87 -0.64
C SER A 64 -7.63 -6.48 -0.88
N PRO A 65 -8.82 -6.20 -0.33
CA PRO A 65 -9.43 -4.89 -0.45
C PRO A 65 -8.67 -3.87 0.42
N GLY A 66 -8.87 -2.60 0.14
CA GLY A 66 -8.41 -1.53 1.01
C GLY A 66 -9.31 -1.37 2.24
N LEU A 67 -9.23 -0.19 2.87
CA LEU A 67 -10.15 0.19 3.94
C LEU A 67 -11.62 0.27 3.49
N ASP A 68 -11.84 0.40 2.18
CA ASP A 68 -13.16 0.43 1.54
C ASP A 68 -13.82 -0.95 1.43
N GLY A 69 -13.09 -2.04 1.69
CA GLY A 69 -13.61 -3.41 1.54
C GLY A 69 -13.87 -3.82 0.08
N LEU A 70 -13.52 -2.99 -0.90
CA LEU A 70 -13.88 -3.21 -2.30
C LEU A 70 -12.78 -3.97 -3.04
N HIS A 71 -13.10 -5.17 -3.50
CA HIS A 71 -12.19 -5.93 -4.36
C HIS A 71 -12.16 -5.38 -5.80
N HIS A 72 -11.03 -5.57 -6.48
CA HIS A 72 -10.91 -5.22 -7.90
C HIS A 72 -11.94 -5.93 -8.78
N TYR A 73 -12.40 -7.13 -8.38
CA TYR A 73 -13.49 -7.83 -9.05
C TYR A 73 -14.73 -6.94 -9.24
N TRP A 74 -15.18 -6.30 -8.16
CA TRP A 74 -16.34 -5.41 -8.18
C TRP A 74 -16.03 -4.11 -8.93
N LEU A 75 -14.83 -3.57 -8.74
CA LEU A 75 -14.37 -2.37 -9.43
C LEU A 75 -14.39 -2.55 -10.96
N LYS A 76 -14.07 -3.76 -11.46
CA LYS A 76 -14.18 -4.09 -12.90
C LYS A 76 -15.61 -4.10 -13.40
N GLY A 77 -16.55 -4.60 -12.59
CA GLY A 77 -17.96 -4.67 -12.94
C GLY A 77 -18.67 -3.31 -12.89
N PHE A 78 -18.25 -2.41 -12.01
CA PHE A 78 -18.87 -1.10 -11.81
C PHE A 78 -18.31 -0.02 -12.74
N VAL A 79 -18.59 -0.16 -14.05
CA VAL A 79 -18.11 0.77 -15.08
C VAL A 79 -18.57 2.21 -14.84
N VAL A 80 -19.78 2.41 -14.28
CA VAL A 80 -20.31 3.74 -13.93
C VAL A 80 -19.41 4.46 -12.92
N CYS A 81 -18.76 3.72 -12.01
CA CYS A 81 -17.85 4.29 -11.02
C CYS A 81 -16.52 4.75 -11.63
N HIS A 82 -16.13 4.27 -12.82
CA HIS A 82 -14.82 4.60 -13.41
C HIS A 82 -14.68 6.09 -13.70
N ALA A 83 -15.76 6.75 -14.17
CA ALA A 83 -15.76 8.19 -14.41
C ALA A 83 -15.64 8.99 -13.11
N VAL A 84 -16.34 8.56 -12.06
CA VAL A 84 -16.26 9.21 -10.74
C VAL A 84 -14.86 9.03 -10.14
N LEU A 85 -14.29 7.84 -10.22
CA LEU A 85 -12.93 7.56 -9.75
C LEU A 85 -11.89 8.43 -10.48
N ALA A 86 -11.99 8.54 -11.81
CA ALA A 86 -11.10 9.40 -12.60
C ALA A 86 -11.16 10.86 -12.13
N ARG A 87 -12.38 11.38 -11.90
CA ARG A 87 -12.58 12.74 -11.37
C ARG A 87 -11.94 12.91 -10.00
N GLN A 88 -12.16 11.97 -9.08
CA GLN A 88 -11.60 12.04 -7.72
C GLN A 88 -10.07 11.98 -7.71
N PHE A 89 -9.45 11.16 -8.58
CA PHE A 89 -8.00 11.16 -8.73
C PHE A 89 -7.49 12.49 -9.27
N GLN A 90 -8.15 13.06 -10.28
CA GLN A 90 -7.76 14.36 -10.83
C GLN A 90 -7.91 15.49 -9.80
N GLU A 91 -8.98 15.49 -9.01
CA GLU A 91 -9.20 16.46 -7.93
C GLU A 91 -8.10 16.36 -6.87
N ALA A 92 -7.73 15.14 -6.46
CA ALA A 92 -6.67 14.93 -5.48
C ALA A 92 -5.29 15.42 -5.98
N LEU A 93 -4.99 15.21 -7.27
CA LEU A 93 -3.77 15.74 -7.91
C LEU A 93 -3.78 17.27 -7.96
N ASN A 94 -4.90 17.89 -8.33
CA ASN A 94 -5.04 19.34 -8.42
C ASN A 94 -4.92 20.02 -7.05
N GLN A 95 -5.51 19.42 -6.01
CA GLN A 95 -5.47 19.93 -4.65
C GLN A 95 -4.14 19.67 -3.92
N LYS A 96 -3.25 18.86 -4.53
CA LYS A 96 -1.99 18.38 -3.91
C LYS A 96 -2.22 17.74 -2.53
N SER A 97 -3.41 17.16 -2.33
CA SER A 97 -3.84 16.56 -1.07
C SER A 97 -4.53 15.24 -1.38
N LEU A 98 -4.05 14.17 -0.75
CA LEU A 98 -4.59 12.82 -0.95
C LEU A 98 -5.52 12.47 0.21
N PRO A 99 -6.76 12.02 -0.06
CA PRO A 99 -7.61 11.42 0.95
C PRO A 99 -6.88 10.33 1.74
N SER A 100 -7.16 10.22 3.03
CA SER A 100 -6.59 9.18 3.91
C SER A 100 -6.77 7.78 3.33
N LEU A 101 -7.90 7.51 2.69
CA LEU A 101 -8.20 6.27 1.98
C LEU A 101 -7.15 5.86 0.93
N PHE A 102 -6.48 6.80 0.26
CA PHE A 102 -5.45 6.47 -0.74
C PHE A 102 -4.09 6.16 -0.11
N ILE A 103 -3.80 6.74 1.05
CA ILE A 103 -2.50 6.63 1.71
C ILE A 103 -2.47 5.58 2.83
N THR A 104 -3.65 5.24 3.38
CA THR A 104 -3.77 4.27 4.46
C THR A 104 -4.08 2.88 3.90
N GLY A 105 -3.16 1.94 4.13
CA GLY A 105 -3.35 0.53 3.77
C GLY A 105 -3.47 -0.36 5.02
N ILE A 106 -4.29 -1.40 4.94
CA ILE A 106 -4.31 -2.45 5.96
C ILE A 106 -3.06 -3.31 5.77
N THR A 107 -2.25 -3.42 6.83
CA THR A 107 -1.03 -4.23 6.82
C THR A 107 -1.18 -5.38 7.79
N HIS A 108 -0.99 -6.60 7.30
CA HIS A 108 -1.01 -7.81 8.12
C HIS A 108 0.42 -8.31 8.33
N LEU A 109 0.69 -8.82 9.54
CA LEU A 109 1.94 -9.52 9.84
C LEU A 109 1.76 -10.99 9.48
N VAL A 110 2.56 -11.48 8.54
CA VAL A 110 2.53 -12.88 8.09
C VAL A 110 3.84 -13.57 8.45
N PRO A 111 3.81 -14.70 9.18
CA PRO A 111 5.03 -15.44 9.52
C PRO A 111 5.67 -16.05 8.27
N LYS A 112 7.02 -16.01 8.20
CA LYS A 112 7.80 -16.60 7.09
C LYS A 112 7.82 -18.15 7.11
N GLY A 113 7.47 -18.78 8.23
CA GLY A 113 7.50 -20.24 8.40
C GLY A 113 6.71 -20.70 9.64
N GLN A 114 6.65 -22.00 9.88
CA GLN A 114 5.98 -22.55 11.06
C GLN A 114 6.79 -22.25 12.33
N GLY A 115 6.12 -21.75 13.37
CA GLY A 115 6.76 -21.49 14.67
C GLY A 115 7.67 -20.25 14.71
N ALA A 116 7.31 -19.18 14.02
CA ALA A 116 8.06 -17.92 14.07
C ALA A 116 7.98 -17.31 15.48
N THR A 117 9.02 -17.51 16.28
CA THR A 117 9.21 -16.92 17.62
C THR A 117 9.93 -15.57 17.58
N ASP A 118 10.70 -15.29 16.53
CA ASP A 118 11.48 -14.07 16.35
C ASP A 118 10.72 -13.01 15.50
N PRO A 119 10.57 -11.75 15.97
CA PRO A 119 9.99 -10.63 15.23
C PRO A 119 10.51 -10.45 13.80
N SER A 120 11.80 -10.72 13.55
CA SER A 120 12.43 -10.57 12.23
C SER A 120 11.91 -11.58 11.18
N LYS A 121 11.27 -12.65 11.65
CA LYS A 121 10.71 -13.73 10.84
C LYS A 121 9.29 -13.44 10.39
N TYR A 122 8.72 -12.29 10.72
CA TYR A 122 7.47 -11.81 10.15
C TYR A 122 7.72 -10.96 8.90
N ARG A 123 6.78 -10.95 7.96
CA ARG A 123 6.74 -10.00 6.84
C ARG A 123 5.51 -9.13 6.97
N LEU A 124 5.69 -7.85 6.70
CA LEU A 124 4.57 -6.96 6.45
C LEU A 124 4.00 -7.30 5.08
N SER A 125 2.79 -7.84 5.08
CA SER A 125 2.06 -8.26 3.89
C SER A 125 0.83 -7.38 3.72
N ARG A 126 0.64 -6.84 2.52
CA ARG A 126 -0.66 -6.29 2.07
C ARG A 126 -1.65 -7.40 1.66
N VAL A 127 -1.22 -8.65 1.62
CA VAL A 127 -2.03 -9.77 1.15
C VAL A 127 -2.57 -10.56 2.35
N TYR A 128 -3.89 -10.54 2.53
CA TYR A 128 -4.58 -11.54 3.35
C TYR A 128 -4.78 -12.77 2.47
N ARG A 129 -3.97 -13.80 2.68
CA ARG A 129 -4.28 -15.15 2.17
C ARG A 129 -4.88 -15.92 3.33
N PRO A 130 -6.19 -16.25 3.32
CA PRO A 130 -6.68 -17.26 4.25
C PRO A 130 -5.92 -18.56 3.95
N TYR A 131 -5.30 -19.13 4.98
CA TYR A 131 -4.64 -20.43 4.86
C TYR A 131 -5.69 -21.48 4.46
N THR A 132 -5.47 -22.16 3.33
CA THR A 132 -6.10 -23.43 2.97
C THR A 132 -5.11 -24.55 3.18
#